data_AF-A0A2E4JTD3-F1
#
_entry.id   AF-A0A2E4JTD3-F1
#
_cell.length_a   1.000
_cell.length_b   1.000
_cell.length_c   1.000
_cell.angle_alpha   90.00
_cell.angle_beta   90.00
_cell.angle_gamma   90.00
#
_symmetry.space_group_name_H-M   'P 1'
#
loop_
_entity.id
_entity.type
_entity.pdbx_description
1 polymer ?
#
loop_
_entity_poly.entity_id
_entity_poly.type
_entity_poly.pdbx_seq_one_letter_code
_entity_poly.pdbx_strand_id
1 'polypeptide(L)'
;MALICNSYIFKINNIKRPPAGLFLCLFFCLSPGFGQKSDSYNPIISAIEFQGLQKTKQDILEREIQHQLNMALDSSLAKEDRNRLENLGIFSAVTWNTVPLEDGTAILNFRVIESISMVPIFSPVYDENMGWFLILGTRLNNFRGRNEKLTLRGMFGNVSAYDVIFKNPWVFGDHVSLAFDFSKKIFEHYFLPYRQQTQVFEINIGRYFGYERRLTAGIELEKKEYFGEDTTDFYYFSPELSAVYDTRDIYNDPSKGMYIFWYGKYYWHLNQPKPESTTNWIQSYSAYYSPLKGKRKTTLGINLNISSTRGFRNEFWLGSLGGVNTVR
;
A
#
# COMPACT_ATOMS: atom_id res chain seq x y z
N MET A 1 -29.21 -40.46 33.17
CA MET A 1 -28.62 -41.02 34.40
C MET A 1 -27.19 -40.49 34.49
N ALA A 2 -26.95 -39.55 35.42
CA ALA A 2 -25.69 -38.94 35.90
C ALA A 2 -24.60 -38.54 34.86
N LEU A 3 -24.37 -37.26 34.51
CA LEU A 3 -23.67 -36.20 35.25
C LEU A 3 -22.38 -36.67 35.96
N ILE A 4 -21.21 -36.34 35.39
CA ILE A 4 -19.98 -36.08 36.17
C ILE A 4 -19.30 -34.83 35.58
N CYS A 5 -19.56 -33.72 36.25
CA CYS A 5 -18.85 -32.46 36.15
C CYS A 5 -17.56 -32.58 36.97
N ASN A 6 -16.40 -32.32 36.38
CA ASN A 6 -15.12 -32.33 37.10
C ASN A 6 -14.71 -30.87 37.38
N SER A 7 -15.11 -30.38 38.55
CA SER A 7 -14.75 -29.05 39.07
C SER A 7 -13.35 -29.10 39.69
N TYR A 8 -12.39 -28.42 39.06
CA TYR A 8 -11.08 -28.14 39.66
C TYR A 8 -11.22 -27.08 40.76
N ILE A 9 -11.02 -27.49 42.01
CA ILE A 9 -10.98 -26.63 43.19
C ILE A 9 -9.59 -25.99 43.30
N PHE A 10 -9.50 -24.67 43.12
CA PHE A 10 -8.31 -23.90 43.45
C PHE A 10 -8.16 -23.78 44.97
N LYS A 11 -7.07 -24.34 45.51
CA LYS A 11 -6.67 -24.21 46.92
C LYS A 11 -5.81 -22.93 47.06
N ILE A 12 -6.36 -21.88 47.65
CA ILE A 12 -5.60 -20.66 48.01
C ILE A 12 -4.87 -20.93 49.32
N ASN A 13 -3.55 -21.12 49.26
CA ASN A 13 -2.70 -21.15 50.46
C ASN A 13 -2.42 -19.71 50.91
N ASN A 14 -2.97 -19.32 52.07
CA ASN A 14 -2.65 -18.07 52.75
C ASN A 14 -1.24 -18.14 53.37
N ILE A 15 -0.23 -17.68 52.63
CA ILE A 15 1.12 -17.45 53.16
C ILE A 15 1.20 -15.99 53.63
N LYS A 16 1.13 -15.77 54.94
CA LYS A 16 1.43 -14.46 55.56
C LYS A 16 2.92 -14.14 55.35
N ARG A 17 3.23 -13.04 54.65
CA ARG A 17 4.59 -12.51 54.49
C ARG A 17 4.89 -11.49 55.61
N PRO A 18 6.10 -11.48 56.20
CA PRO A 18 6.47 -10.54 57.25
C PRO A 18 6.74 -9.12 56.70
N PRO A 19 6.46 -8.05 57.46
CA PRO A 19 6.54 -6.66 57.01
C PRO A 19 7.95 -6.08 57.22
N ALA A 20 8.99 -6.76 56.72
CA ALA A 20 10.37 -6.30 56.82
C ALA A 20 10.98 -6.20 55.42
N GLY A 21 10.52 -5.22 54.64
CA GLY A 21 10.99 -5.01 53.27
C GLY A 21 10.60 -3.67 52.66
N LEU A 22 10.30 -2.65 53.48
CA LEU A 22 9.80 -1.35 53.00
C LEU A 22 10.66 -0.15 53.46
N PHE A 23 11.83 -0.40 54.06
CA PHE A 23 12.72 0.65 54.57
C PHE A 23 14.03 0.84 53.78
N LEU A 24 14.13 0.28 52.56
CA LEU A 24 15.29 0.50 51.68
C LEU A 24 14.93 1.19 50.34
N CYS A 25 13.81 1.92 50.28
CA CYS A 25 13.43 2.72 49.09
C CYS A 25 13.50 4.24 49.30
N LEU A 26 13.83 4.73 50.50
CA LEU A 26 13.81 6.17 50.80
C LEU A 26 15.18 6.87 50.71
N PHE A 27 16.28 6.14 50.47
CA PHE A 27 17.63 6.74 50.37
C PHE A 27 18.08 7.08 48.93
N PHE A 28 17.26 6.82 47.91
CA PHE A 28 17.59 7.16 46.51
C PHE A 28 16.96 8.47 46.00
N CYS A 29 16.21 9.21 46.84
CA CYS A 29 15.48 10.40 46.41
C CYS A 29 16.16 11.75 46.70
N LEU A 30 17.41 11.78 47.17
CA LEU A 30 18.11 13.04 47.53
C LEU A 30 19.55 13.11 47.01
N SER A 31 19.80 12.64 45.78
CA SER A 31 20.90 13.20 45.00
C SER A 31 20.32 14.29 44.11
N PRO A 32 20.80 15.55 44.15
CA PRO A 32 20.60 16.45 43.03
C PRO A 32 21.34 15.79 41.87
N GLY A 33 20.59 15.11 41.01
CA GLY A 33 21.08 14.70 39.71
C GLY A 33 21.51 15.97 39.00
N PHE A 34 22.81 16.25 39.04
CA PHE A 34 23.48 17.08 38.06
C PHE A 34 23.26 16.36 36.72
N GLY A 35 22.11 16.62 36.11
CA GLY A 35 21.92 16.38 34.70
C GLY A 35 22.95 17.24 34.01
N GLN A 36 24.07 16.63 33.62
CA GLN A 36 24.90 17.21 32.58
C GLN A 36 23.94 17.55 31.45
N LYS A 37 23.76 18.84 31.20
CA LYS A 37 23.31 19.35 29.91
C LYS A 37 24.30 18.74 28.93
N SER A 38 23.94 17.64 28.29
CA SER A 38 24.64 17.25 27.08
C SER A 38 24.41 18.42 26.15
N ASP A 39 25.47 19.16 25.80
CA ASP A 39 25.39 20.09 24.69
C ASP A 39 24.73 19.33 23.54
N SER A 40 23.58 19.85 23.10
CA SER A 40 22.77 19.22 22.07
C SER A 40 23.61 19.13 20.81
N TYR A 41 24.21 17.96 20.56
CA TYR A 41 25.01 17.71 19.36
C TYR A 41 24.14 18.00 18.13
N ASN A 42 24.42 19.13 17.49
CA ASN A 42 23.65 19.66 16.38
C ASN A 42 24.60 20.11 15.27
N PRO A 43 25.22 19.16 14.55
CA PRO A 43 26.22 19.45 13.54
C PRO A 43 25.59 20.09 12.31
N ILE A 44 26.39 20.81 11.54
CA ILE A 44 26.04 21.22 10.17
C ILE A 44 26.20 20.01 9.25
N ILE A 45 25.18 19.73 8.43
CA ILE A 45 25.21 18.62 7.48
C ILE A 45 25.93 19.05 6.20
N SER A 46 27.16 18.56 5.99
CA SER A 46 27.98 18.91 4.82
C SER A 46 27.71 18.00 3.61
N ALA A 47 27.30 16.75 3.85
CA ALA A 47 26.97 15.79 2.80
C ALA A 47 25.83 14.85 3.20
N ILE A 48 25.15 14.29 2.19
CA ILE A 48 24.15 13.23 2.35
C ILE A 48 24.61 12.03 1.55
N GLU A 49 24.70 10.88 2.20
CA GLU A 49 25.20 9.64 1.60
C GLU A 49 24.20 8.49 1.72
N PHE A 50 24.23 7.59 0.74
CA PHE A 50 23.39 6.39 0.70
C PHE A 50 24.25 5.13 0.70
N GLN A 51 23.95 4.20 1.61
CA GLN A 51 24.64 2.92 1.73
C GLN A 51 23.67 1.75 1.53
N GLY A 52 24.15 0.67 0.90
CA GLY A 52 23.39 -0.58 0.75
C GLY A 52 22.59 -0.69 -0.56
N LEU A 53 22.80 0.23 -1.51
CA LEU A 53 22.27 0.12 -2.87
C LEU A 53 22.96 -1.01 -3.63
N GLN A 54 22.18 -1.83 -4.31
CA GLN A 54 22.68 -2.91 -5.18
C GLN A 54 22.16 -2.75 -6.60
N LYS A 55 20.84 -2.56 -6.74
CA LYS A 55 20.17 -2.40 -8.04
C LYS A 55 19.51 -1.03 -8.17
N THR A 56 19.02 -0.47 -7.08
CA THR A 56 18.34 0.83 -7.07
C THR A 56 19.33 1.92 -7.43
N LYS A 57 18.92 2.80 -8.33
CA LYS A 57 19.75 3.95 -8.68
C LYS A 57 19.69 5.00 -7.59
N GLN A 58 20.81 5.69 -7.38
CA GLN A 58 20.94 6.69 -6.31
C GLN A 58 19.98 7.87 -6.48
N ASP A 59 19.71 8.30 -7.72
CA ASP A 59 18.77 9.39 -8.04
C ASP A 59 17.34 9.13 -7.53
N ILE A 60 16.96 7.86 -7.37
CA ILE A 60 15.66 7.47 -6.80
C ILE A 60 15.56 7.79 -5.32
N LEU A 61 16.67 7.79 -4.57
CA LEU A 61 16.68 8.16 -3.16
C LEU A 61 16.86 9.66 -3.01
N GLU A 62 17.77 10.25 -3.79
CA GLU A 62 18.08 11.69 -3.75
C GLU A 62 16.84 12.55 -3.91
N ARG A 63 15.95 12.20 -4.85
CA ARG A 63 14.72 12.96 -5.12
C ARG A 63 13.71 12.96 -3.97
N GLU A 64 13.83 12.03 -3.02
CA GLU A 64 12.94 11.91 -1.86
C GLU A 64 13.47 12.69 -0.65
N ILE A 65 14.75 13.11 -0.70
CA ILE A 65 15.39 13.85 0.39
C ILE A 65 15.03 15.33 0.30
N GLN A 66 14.57 15.88 1.43
CA GLN A 66 14.28 17.30 1.60
C GLN A 66 15.28 17.99 2.53
N HIS A 67 16.06 17.24 3.32
CA HIS A 67 17.14 17.81 4.10
C HIS A 67 18.11 18.60 3.22
N GLN A 68 18.36 19.84 3.57
CA GLN A 68 19.28 20.68 2.80
C GLN A 68 20.70 20.54 3.34
N LEU A 69 21.66 20.59 2.43
CA LEU A 69 23.08 20.67 2.77
C LEU A 69 23.41 22.02 3.39
N ASN A 70 24.48 22.05 4.18
CA ASN A 70 25.00 23.22 4.89
C ASN A 70 24.03 23.84 5.90
N MET A 71 23.09 23.05 6.41
CA MET A 71 22.20 23.43 7.51
C MET A 71 22.44 22.56 8.73
N ALA A 72 22.05 23.05 9.90
CA ALA A 72 22.07 22.27 11.12
C ALA A 72 21.11 21.06 11.02
N LEU A 73 21.48 19.95 11.67
CA LEU A 73 20.68 18.73 11.68
C LEU A 73 19.26 18.96 12.25
N ASP A 74 18.27 18.92 11.37
CA ASP A 74 16.88 18.68 11.77
C ASP A 74 16.57 17.18 11.83
N SER A 75 16.59 16.62 13.05
CA SER A 75 16.28 15.20 13.30
C SER A 75 14.83 14.80 12.95
N SER A 76 13.88 15.74 12.99
CA SER A 76 12.49 15.49 12.58
C SER A 76 12.43 15.34 11.07
N LEU A 77 13.07 16.25 10.35
CA LEU A 77 13.15 16.19 8.88
C LEU A 77 13.89 14.93 8.40
N ALA A 78 15.03 14.58 9.01
CA ALA A 78 15.76 13.36 8.69
C ALA A 78 14.92 12.09 8.91
N LYS A 79 14.06 12.09 9.94
CA LYS A 79 13.10 11.00 10.17
C LYS A 79 12.00 10.96 9.10
N GLU A 80 11.54 12.11 8.63
CA GLU A 80 10.57 12.20 7.53
C GLU A 80 11.17 11.78 6.18
N ASP A 81 12.43 12.15 5.90
CA ASP A 81 13.21 11.66 4.76
C ASP A 81 13.30 10.12 4.78
N ARG A 82 13.65 9.56 5.94
CA ARG A 82 13.67 8.10 6.13
C ARG A 82 12.30 7.49 5.84
N ASN A 83 11.22 8.10 6.34
CA ASN A 83 9.86 7.61 6.10
C ASN A 83 9.49 7.68 4.60
N ARG A 84 9.88 8.74 3.87
CA ARG A 84 9.68 8.85 2.42
C ARG A 84 10.39 7.73 1.67
N LEU A 85 11.66 7.47 2.00
CA LEU A 85 12.41 6.34 1.44
C LEU A 85 11.73 5.00 1.73
N GLU A 86 11.23 4.79 2.96
CA GLU A 86 10.50 3.58 3.33
C GLU A 86 9.18 3.44 2.55
N ASN A 87 8.48 4.55 2.31
CA ASN A 87 7.23 4.61 1.53
C ASN A 87 7.41 4.33 0.03
N LEU A 88 8.64 4.33 -0.50
CA LEU A 88 8.91 3.80 -1.83
C LEU A 88 8.53 2.31 -1.94
N GLY A 89 8.58 1.57 -0.81
CA GLY A 89 8.20 0.17 -0.74
C GLY A 89 9.17 -0.79 -1.47
N ILE A 90 10.38 -0.32 -1.77
CA ILE A 90 11.45 -1.10 -2.43
C ILE A 90 12.58 -1.49 -1.47
N PHE A 91 12.49 -1.08 -0.20
CA PHE A 91 13.44 -1.41 0.85
C PHE A 91 12.75 -2.19 1.96
N SER A 92 13.46 -3.16 2.55
CA SER A 92 12.98 -3.91 3.71
C SER A 92 13.30 -3.20 5.02
N ALA A 93 14.32 -2.35 5.02
CA ALA A 93 14.69 -1.48 6.14
C ALA A 93 15.38 -0.22 5.62
N VAL A 94 15.10 0.90 6.28
CA VAL A 94 15.79 2.17 6.10
C VAL A 94 16.17 2.71 7.48
N THR A 95 17.45 2.97 7.70
CA THR A 95 17.95 3.63 8.90
C THR A 95 18.76 4.87 8.53
N TRP A 96 18.92 5.78 9.47
CA TRP A 96 19.77 6.96 9.29
C TRP A 96 20.61 7.20 10.52
N ASN A 97 21.79 7.78 10.31
CA ASN A 97 22.69 8.24 11.35
C ASN A 97 23.52 9.42 10.84
N THR A 98 24.17 10.12 11.76
CA THR A 98 25.17 11.15 11.41
C THR A 98 26.57 10.64 11.64
N VAL A 99 27.46 10.85 10.68
CA VAL A 99 28.89 10.56 10.81
C VAL A 99 29.63 11.90 11.02
N PRO A 100 30.20 12.16 12.22
CA PRO A 100 30.96 13.38 12.46
C PRO A 100 32.23 13.41 11.61
N LEU A 101 32.59 14.60 11.12
CA LEU A 101 33.83 14.88 10.42
C LEU A 101 34.79 15.68 11.30
N GLU A 102 36.07 15.68 10.92
CA GLU A 102 37.14 16.36 11.67
C GLU A 102 36.96 17.89 11.71
N ASP A 103 36.27 18.46 10.72
CA ASP A 103 35.96 19.89 10.62
C ASP A 103 34.77 20.33 11.49
N GLY A 104 34.17 19.40 12.26
CA GLY A 104 33.01 19.66 13.10
C GLY A 104 31.66 19.62 12.36
N THR A 105 31.65 19.37 11.05
CA THR A 105 30.43 19.07 10.29
C THR A 105 30.08 17.58 10.39
N ALA A 106 28.96 17.16 9.79
CA ALA A 106 28.58 15.76 9.74
C ALA A 106 28.00 15.36 8.38
N ILE A 107 28.14 14.08 8.06
CA ILE A 107 27.46 13.44 6.94
C ILE A 107 26.16 12.83 7.45
N LEU A 108 25.03 13.18 6.84
CA LEU A 108 23.76 12.50 7.06
C LEU A 108 23.71 11.25 6.19
N ASN A 109 23.90 10.09 6.82
CA ASN A 109 24.01 8.82 6.12
C ASN A 109 22.71 8.02 6.24
N PHE A 110 22.13 7.65 5.11
CA PHE A 110 20.99 6.75 5.00
C PHE A 110 21.47 5.36 4.60
N ARG A 111 21.19 4.36 5.45
CA ARG A 111 21.48 2.95 5.16
C ARG A 111 20.19 2.23 4.79
N VAL A 112 20.19 1.61 3.62
CA VAL A 112 19.05 0.84 3.10
C VAL A 112 19.38 -0.63 2.96
N ILE A 113 18.36 -1.47 3.05
CA ILE A 113 18.40 -2.87 2.65
C ILE A 113 17.35 -3.04 1.54
N GLU A 114 17.79 -3.35 0.32
CA GLU A 114 16.88 -3.57 -0.80
C GLU A 114 15.98 -4.79 -0.58
N SER A 115 14.68 -4.61 -0.83
CA SER A 115 13.72 -5.70 -0.83
C SER A 115 13.93 -6.62 -2.03
N ILE A 116 13.43 -7.85 -1.92
CA ILE A 116 13.42 -8.77 -3.05
C ILE A 116 12.71 -8.14 -4.26
N SER A 117 13.46 -8.02 -5.36
CA SER A 117 12.98 -7.32 -6.55
C SER A 117 12.05 -8.17 -7.41
N MET A 118 12.15 -9.50 -7.36
CA MET A 118 11.27 -10.42 -8.09
C MET A 118 10.44 -11.24 -7.11
N VAL A 119 9.14 -11.01 -7.10
CA VAL A 119 8.19 -11.74 -6.25
C VAL A 119 7.40 -12.71 -7.13
N PRO A 120 7.61 -14.04 -7.01
CA PRO A 120 6.80 -15.01 -7.73
C PRO A 120 5.36 -14.99 -7.21
N ILE A 121 4.42 -15.23 -8.12
CA ILE A 121 2.99 -15.34 -7.82
C ILE A 121 2.57 -16.78 -8.13
N PHE A 122 2.04 -17.46 -7.11
CA PHE A 122 1.40 -18.76 -7.22
C PHE A 122 0.14 -18.72 -6.35
N SER A 123 -1.04 -18.76 -6.97
CA SER A 123 -2.30 -18.64 -6.24
C SER A 123 -3.39 -19.48 -6.90
N PRO A 124 -3.82 -20.60 -6.30
CA PRO A 124 -5.08 -21.23 -6.70
C PRO A 124 -6.24 -20.35 -6.25
N VAL A 125 -7.22 -20.14 -7.13
CA VAL A 125 -8.39 -19.29 -6.88
C VAL A 125 -9.64 -20.05 -7.30
N TYR A 126 -10.68 -19.93 -6.48
CA TYR A 126 -12.03 -20.30 -6.85
C TYR A 126 -12.86 -19.01 -6.93
N ASP A 127 -13.53 -18.82 -8.05
CA ASP A 127 -14.53 -17.79 -8.24
C ASP A 127 -15.88 -18.47 -8.53
N GLU A 128 -16.98 -17.93 -8.01
CA GLU A 128 -18.30 -18.54 -8.19
C GLU A 128 -18.70 -18.62 -9.67
N ASN A 129 -18.41 -17.57 -10.44
CA ASN A 129 -18.80 -17.50 -11.85
C ASN A 129 -17.78 -18.16 -12.78
N MET A 130 -16.51 -18.19 -12.38
CA MET A 130 -15.40 -18.68 -13.21
C MET A 130 -14.81 -20.03 -12.77
N GLY A 131 -15.30 -20.62 -11.69
CA GLY A 131 -14.79 -21.88 -11.16
C GLY A 131 -13.33 -21.81 -10.67
N TRP A 132 -12.65 -22.96 -10.68
CA TRP A 132 -11.24 -23.06 -10.27
C TRP A 132 -10.28 -22.66 -11.39
N PHE A 133 -9.28 -21.87 -11.03
CA PHE A 133 -8.15 -21.56 -11.89
C PHE A 133 -6.89 -21.26 -11.06
N LEU A 134 -5.73 -21.38 -11.69
CA LEU A 134 -4.43 -21.11 -11.09
C LEU A 134 -3.86 -19.82 -11.67
N ILE A 135 -3.46 -18.90 -10.79
CA ILE A 135 -2.70 -17.71 -11.16
C ILE A 135 -1.21 -18.00 -10.99
N LEU A 136 -0.46 -17.90 -12.08
CA LEU A 136 1.00 -17.94 -12.09
C LEU A 136 1.54 -16.61 -12.60
N GLY A 137 2.67 -16.17 -12.08
CA GLY A 137 3.28 -14.96 -12.59
C GLY A 137 4.42 -14.45 -11.75
N THR A 138 4.79 -13.21 -12.01
CA THR A 138 5.83 -12.52 -11.26
C THR A 138 5.52 -11.04 -11.18
N ARG A 139 5.92 -10.44 -10.06
CA ARG A 139 5.97 -9.00 -9.87
C ARG A 139 7.43 -8.59 -9.72
N LEU A 140 7.91 -7.83 -10.68
CA LEU A 140 9.18 -7.14 -10.62
C LEU A 140 8.99 -5.79 -9.94
N ASN A 141 9.28 -5.74 -8.64
CA ASN A 141 9.42 -4.50 -7.89
C ASN A 141 10.78 -3.86 -8.22
N ASN A 142 10.82 -2.53 -8.28
CA ASN A 142 12.03 -1.79 -8.63
C ASN A 142 12.65 -2.26 -9.96
N PHE A 143 11.80 -2.40 -10.98
CA PHE A 143 12.23 -2.74 -12.32
C PHE A 143 13.26 -1.70 -12.81
N ARG A 144 14.35 -2.20 -13.40
CA ARG A 144 15.51 -1.39 -13.85
C ARG A 144 16.16 -0.49 -12.76
N GLY A 145 15.85 -0.71 -11.48
CA GLY A 145 16.37 0.11 -10.38
C GLY A 145 15.71 1.49 -10.26
N ARG A 146 14.52 1.70 -10.84
CA ARG A 146 13.88 3.03 -10.99
C ARG A 146 12.60 3.22 -10.17
N ASN A 147 12.37 2.40 -9.14
CA ASN A 147 11.07 2.29 -8.44
C ASN A 147 9.88 1.97 -9.38
N GLU A 148 10.16 1.35 -10.52
CA GLU A 148 9.13 0.88 -11.47
C GLU A 148 8.57 -0.47 -11.00
N LYS A 149 7.30 -0.74 -11.27
CA LYS A 149 6.67 -2.04 -11.02
C LYS A 149 6.21 -2.64 -12.34
N LEU A 150 6.69 -3.83 -12.67
CA LEU A 150 6.22 -4.62 -13.81
C LEU A 150 5.62 -5.92 -13.29
N THR A 151 4.36 -6.18 -13.59
CA THR A 151 3.65 -7.39 -13.19
C THR A 151 3.25 -8.16 -14.45
N LEU A 152 3.60 -9.43 -14.49
CA LEU A 152 3.21 -10.37 -15.54
C LEU A 152 2.44 -11.50 -14.87
N ARG A 153 1.20 -11.74 -15.29
CA ARG A 153 0.36 -12.82 -14.76
C ARG A 153 -0.25 -13.62 -15.89
N GLY A 154 -0.35 -14.92 -15.70
CA GLY A 154 -1.17 -15.83 -16.48
C GLY A 154 -2.17 -16.54 -15.56
N MET A 155 -3.36 -16.79 -16.07
CA MET A 155 -4.39 -17.60 -15.41
C MET A 155 -4.64 -18.84 -16.25
N PHE A 156 -4.68 -20.00 -15.60
CA PHE A 156 -4.77 -21.31 -16.25
C PHE A 156 -5.86 -22.16 -15.58
N GLY A 157 -6.69 -22.85 -16.36
CA GLY A 157 -7.83 -23.64 -15.88
C GLY A 157 -9.10 -23.25 -16.62
N ASN A 158 -10.23 -23.09 -15.90
CA ASN A 158 -11.47 -22.61 -16.50
C ASN A 158 -11.37 -21.13 -16.97
N VAL A 159 -10.41 -20.39 -16.41
CA VAL A 159 -10.00 -19.08 -16.89
C VAL A 159 -8.68 -19.20 -17.64
N SER A 160 -8.66 -18.71 -18.88
CA SER A 160 -7.45 -18.48 -19.67
C SER A 160 -7.25 -16.98 -19.82
N ALA A 161 -6.27 -16.44 -19.10
CA ALA A 161 -6.01 -15.00 -19.11
C ALA A 161 -4.53 -14.66 -19.03
N TYR A 162 -4.19 -13.46 -19.46
CA TYR A 162 -2.90 -12.86 -19.15
C TYR A 162 -3.06 -11.37 -18.85
N ASP A 163 -2.20 -10.86 -17.97
CA ASP A 163 -2.13 -9.45 -17.61
C ASP A 163 -0.67 -8.96 -17.67
N VAL A 164 -0.48 -7.78 -18.26
CA VAL A 164 0.79 -7.05 -18.27
C VAL A 164 0.54 -5.67 -17.69
N ILE A 165 1.07 -5.42 -16.49
CA ILE A 165 0.84 -4.16 -15.77
C ILE A 165 2.17 -3.48 -15.51
N PHE A 166 2.35 -2.28 -16.03
CA PHE A 166 3.52 -1.44 -15.77
C PHE A 166 3.11 -0.18 -15.01
N LYS A 167 3.87 0.17 -13.96
CA LYS A 167 3.67 1.40 -13.19
C LYS A 167 5.01 2.06 -12.95
N ASN A 168 5.13 3.32 -13.34
CA ASN A 168 6.23 4.20 -12.95
C ASN A 168 5.66 5.33 -12.08
N PRO A 169 6.02 5.40 -10.78
CA PRO A 169 5.44 6.36 -9.85
C PRO A 169 5.93 7.80 -10.10
N TRP A 170 7.06 7.99 -10.78
CA TRP A 170 7.63 9.32 -11.02
C TRP A 170 8.56 9.27 -12.25
N VAL A 171 7.97 9.53 -13.41
CA VAL A 171 8.61 9.49 -14.73
C VAL A 171 9.39 10.77 -15.02
N PHE A 172 8.81 11.93 -14.70
CA PHE A 172 9.42 13.25 -14.94
C PHE A 172 8.78 14.33 -14.06
N GLY A 173 9.39 15.52 -14.10
CA GLY A 173 8.88 16.74 -13.46
C GLY A 173 8.69 16.58 -11.96
N ASP A 174 7.68 17.26 -11.43
CA ASP A 174 7.25 17.15 -10.04
C ASP A 174 6.26 15.98 -9.90
N HIS A 175 6.81 14.79 -9.61
CA HIS A 175 6.07 13.57 -9.28
C HIS A 175 4.97 13.19 -10.29
N VAL A 176 5.27 13.21 -11.60
CA VAL A 176 4.33 12.73 -12.61
C VAL A 176 4.47 11.22 -12.77
N SER A 177 3.42 10.48 -12.45
CA SER A 177 3.31 9.03 -12.57
C SER A 177 2.65 8.59 -13.88
N LEU A 178 3.01 7.41 -14.37
CA LEU A 178 2.43 6.78 -15.56
C LEU A 178 2.16 5.30 -15.28
N ALA A 179 1.03 4.80 -15.73
CA ALA A 179 0.65 3.40 -15.65
C ALA A 179 0.05 2.91 -16.97
N PHE A 180 0.32 1.64 -17.27
CA PHE A 180 -0.26 0.91 -18.39
C PHE A 180 -0.76 -0.44 -17.89
N ASP A 181 -1.94 -0.84 -18.36
CA ASP A 181 -2.48 -2.18 -18.20
C ASP A 181 -2.90 -2.72 -19.56
N PHE A 182 -2.50 -3.96 -19.85
CA PHE A 182 -3.03 -4.72 -20.96
C PHE A 182 -3.40 -6.11 -20.46
N SER A 183 -4.65 -6.48 -20.68
CA SER A 183 -5.13 -7.81 -20.29
C SER A 183 -6.06 -8.40 -21.33
N LYS A 184 -6.04 -9.74 -21.40
CA LYS A 184 -7.03 -10.53 -22.11
C LYS A 184 -7.45 -11.67 -21.21
N LYS A 185 -8.76 -11.88 -21.10
CA LYS A 185 -9.37 -12.93 -20.29
C LYS A 185 -10.43 -13.65 -21.09
N ILE A 186 -10.42 -14.97 -21.02
CA ILE A 186 -11.44 -15.85 -21.59
C ILE A 186 -11.85 -16.83 -20.49
N PHE A 187 -13.15 -17.01 -20.28
CA PHE A 187 -13.66 -18.04 -19.39
C PHE A 187 -15.04 -18.50 -19.83
N GLU A 188 -15.41 -19.71 -19.41
CA GLU A 188 -16.77 -20.23 -19.54
C GLU A 188 -17.52 -19.97 -18.23
N HIS A 189 -18.67 -19.33 -18.32
CA HIS A 189 -19.45 -19.00 -17.13
C HIS A 189 -20.01 -20.28 -16.52
N TYR A 190 -19.81 -20.47 -15.22
CA TYR A 190 -20.09 -21.75 -14.57
C TYR A 190 -21.59 -22.06 -14.47
N PHE A 191 -22.42 -21.02 -14.33
CA PHE A 191 -23.88 -21.14 -14.19
C PHE A 191 -24.69 -20.72 -15.41
N LEU A 192 -24.11 -19.97 -16.35
CA LEU A 192 -24.84 -19.35 -17.46
C LEU A 192 -24.27 -19.92 -18.76
N PRO A 193 -25.10 -20.21 -19.78
CA PRO A 193 -24.66 -20.94 -20.96
C PRO A 193 -23.95 -20.01 -21.95
N TYR A 194 -22.89 -19.32 -21.51
CA TYR A 194 -22.06 -18.49 -22.37
C TYR A 194 -20.58 -18.56 -22.00
N ARG A 195 -19.74 -18.34 -23.01
CA ARG A 195 -18.31 -18.02 -22.86
C ARG A 195 -18.13 -16.52 -22.96
N GLN A 196 -17.35 -15.92 -22.07
CA GLN A 196 -17.01 -14.50 -22.12
C GLN A 196 -15.53 -14.32 -22.49
N GLN A 197 -15.28 -13.46 -23.48
CA GLN A 197 -13.96 -12.92 -23.78
C GLN A 197 -13.93 -11.43 -23.43
N THR A 198 -12.85 -10.99 -22.78
CA THR A 198 -12.63 -9.59 -22.43
C THR A 198 -11.21 -9.19 -22.79
N GLN A 199 -11.06 -8.04 -23.44
CA GLN A 199 -9.78 -7.43 -23.75
C GLN A 199 -9.79 -6.01 -23.21
N VAL A 200 -8.74 -5.63 -22.49
CA VAL A 200 -8.61 -4.33 -21.84
C VAL A 200 -7.27 -3.72 -22.22
N PHE A 201 -7.31 -2.45 -22.57
CA PHE A 201 -6.15 -1.58 -22.61
C PHE A 201 -6.42 -0.34 -21.76
N GLU A 202 -5.56 -0.06 -20.80
CA GLU A 202 -5.68 1.07 -19.90
C GLU A 202 -4.39 1.88 -19.85
N ILE A 203 -4.53 3.19 -19.84
CA ILE A 203 -3.44 4.13 -19.59
C ILE A 203 -3.87 5.15 -18.54
N ASN A 204 -3.02 5.40 -17.56
CA ASN A 204 -3.26 6.42 -16.54
C ASN A 204 -2.04 7.32 -16.39
N ILE A 205 -2.30 8.61 -16.27
CA ILE A 205 -1.32 9.62 -15.88
C ILE A 205 -1.76 10.20 -14.54
N GLY A 206 -0.81 10.32 -13.61
CA GLY A 206 -1.07 10.95 -12.32
C GLY A 206 -0.01 11.96 -11.97
N ARG A 207 -0.36 12.87 -11.08
CA ARG A 207 0.55 13.89 -10.56
C ARG A 207 0.34 14.01 -9.06
N TYR A 208 1.44 14.11 -8.34
CA TYR A 208 1.39 14.46 -6.93
C TYR A 208 1.47 15.99 -6.76
N PHE A 209 0.82 16.48 -5.70
CA PHE A 209 0.88 17.86 -5.25
C PHE A 209 1.42 17.84 -3.83
N GLY A 210 2.73 17.98 -3.71
CA GLY A 210 3.46 17.58 -2.49
C GLY A 210 3.41 16.05 -2.31
N TYR A 211 3.63 15.58 -1.08
CA TYR A 211 3.67 14.14 -0.78
C TYR A 211 2.31 13.57 -0.35
N GLU A 212 1.33 14.44 -0.08
CA GLU A 212 0.06 14.03 0.52
C GLU A 212 -1.06 13.89 -0.50
N ARG A 213 -1.01 14.63 -1.61
CA ARG A 213 -2.12 14.69 -2.58
C ARG A 213 -1.70 14.10 -3.90
N ARG A 214 -2.55 13.28 -4.50
CA ARG A 214 -2.34 12.76 -5.85
C ARG A 214 -3.64 12.79 -6.62
N LEU A 215 -3.59 13.29 -7.85
CA LEU A 215 -4.66 13.15 -8.83
C LEU A 215 -4.18 12.22 -9.94
N THR A 216 -5.03 11.31 -10.39
CA THR A 216 -4.74 10.43 -11.53
C THR A 216 -5.94 10.44 -12.46
N ALA A 217 -5.70 10.66 -13.75
CA ALA A 217 -6.69 10.53 -14.81
C ALA A 217 -6.26 9.41 -15.75
N GLY A 218 -7.23 8.66 -16.25
CA GLY A 218 -6.97 7.54 -17.15
C GLY A 218 -8.10 7.28 -18.11
N ILE A 219 -7.80 6.42 -19.06
CA ILE A 219 -8.75 5.93 -20.06
C ILE A 219 -8.55 4.43 -20.15
N GLU A 220 -9.67 3.70 -20.06
CA GLU A 220 -9.74 2.29 -20.38
C GLU A 220 -10.54 2.08 -21.67
N LEU A 221 -9.99 1.29 -22.59
CA LEU A 221 -10.68 0.74 -23.73
C LEU A 221 -10.94 -0.73 -23.44
N GLU A 222 -12.21 -1.12 -23.40
CA GLU A 222 -12.61 -2.50 -23.11
C GLU A 222 -13.48 -3.06 -24.23
N LYS A 223 -13.17 -4.27 -24.68
CA LYS A 223 -14.03 -5.08 -25.54
C LYS A 223 -14.49 -6.31 -24.77
N LYS A 224 -15.80 -6.50 -24.61
CA LYS A 224 -16.42 -7.70 -24.06
C LYS A 224 -17.21 -8.42 -25.13
N GLU A 225 -17.01 -9.72 -25.27
CA GLU A 225 -17.73 -10.58 -26.19
C GLU A 225 -18.33 -11.75 -25.41
N TYR A 226 -19.60 -12.01 -25.65
CA TYR A 226 -20.38 -13.09 -25.05
C TYR A 226 -20.80 -14.04 -26.16
N PHE A 227 -20.42 -15.31 -26.01
CA PHE A 227 -20.73 -16.39 -26.95
C PHE A 227 -21.69 -17.37 -26.26
N GLY A 228 -22.98 -17.30 -26.60
CA GLY A 228 -24.03 -18.19 -26.10
C GLY A 228 -24.93 -18.66 -27.24
N GLU A 229 -26.26 -18.58 -27.07
CA GLU A 229 -27.22 -18.80 -28.16
C GLU A 229 -27.05 -17.76 -29.28
N ASP A 230 -26.92 -16.49 -28.90
CA ASP A 230 -26.52 -15.39 -29.77
C ASP A 230 -25.15 -14.85 -29.35
N THR A 231 -24.40 -14.29 -30.31
CA THR A 231 -23.14 -13.61 -30.03
C THR A 231 -23.41 -12.12 -29.83
N THR A 232 -23.05 -11.58 -28.66
CA THR A 232 -23.20 -10.15 -28.34
C THR A 232 -21.86 -9.57 -27.95
N ASP A 233 -21.52 -8.40 -28.48
CA ASP A 233 -20.31 -7.67 -28.12
C ASP A 233 -20.61 -6.27 -27.55
N PHE A 234 -19.70 -5.78 -26.72
CA PHE A 234 -19.75 -4.47 -26.11
C PHE A 234 -18.38 -3.82 -26.20
N TYR A 235 -18.35 -2.59 -26.70
CA TYR A 235 -17.14 -1.75 -26.69
C TYR A 235 -17.38 -0.59 -25.71
N TYR A 236 -16.43 -0.42 -24.80
CA TYR A 236 -16.46 0.61 -23.79
C TYR A 236 -15.29 1.58 -23.99
N PHE A 237 -15.62 2.87 -23.99
CA PHE A 237 -14.66 3.92 -23.72
C PHE A 237 -14.90 4.42 -22.30
N SER A 238 -13.93 4.21 -21.42
CA SER A 238 -14.11 4.39 -19.99
C SER A 238 -13.11 5.37 -19.40
N PRO A 239 -13.38 6.69 -19.44
CA PRO A 239 -12.57 7.65 -18.71
C PRO A 239 -12.71 7.42 -17.20
N GLU A 240 -11.60 7.60 -16.51
CA GLU A 240 -11.53 7.45 -15.06
C GLU A 240 -10.69 8.55 -14.41
N LEU A 241 -11.04 8.83 -13.16
CA LEU A 241 -10.37 9.81 -12.33
C LEU A 241 -10.25 9.23 -10.91
N SER A 242 -9.10 9.44 -10.28
CA SER A 242 -8.92 9.22 -8.85
C SER A 242 -8.24 10.40 -8.18
N ALA A 243 -8.59 10.60 -6.91
CA ALA A 243 -7.96 11.55 -6.02
C ALA A 243 -7.59 10.84 -4.73
N VAL A 244 -6.35 11.02 -4.29
CA VAL A 244 -5.81 10.51 -3.03
C VAL A 244 -5.38 11.68 -2.18
N TYR A 245 -5.73 11.63 -0.89
CA TYR A 245 -5.11 12.42 0.16
C TYR A 245 -4.58 11.48 1.25
N ASP A 246 -3.26 11.44 1.44
CA ASP A 246 -2.56 10.49 2.30
C ASP A 246 -1.56 11.20 3.20
N THR A 247 -1.84 11.27 4.50
CA THR A 247 -0.97 11.86 5.52
C THR A 247 -0.35 10.81 6.43
N ARG A 248 -0.42 9.53 6.04
CA ARG A 248 0.14 8.44 6.83
C ARG A 248 1.65 8.57 6.90
N ASP A 249 2.21 8.22 8.06
CA ASP A 249 3.67 8.21 8.25
C ASP A 249 4.33 7.11 7.42
N ILE A 250 3.85 5.88 7.55
CA ILE A 250 4.31 4.71 6.78
C ILE A 250 3.09 4.04 6.14
N TYR A 251 3.11 3.81 4.83
CA TYR A 251 1.93 3.33 4.11
C TYR A 251 1.56 1.87 4.40
N ASN A 252 2.56 1.00 4.54
CA ASN A 252 2.34 -0.44 4.74
C ASN A 252 2.07 -0.82 6.21
N ASP A 253 2.45 0.03 7.16
CA ASP A 253 2.24 -0.18 8.59
C ASP A 253 2.05 1.17 9.31
N PRO A 254 0.91 1.85 9.09
CA PRO A 254 0.70 3.20 9.60
C PRO A 254 0.66 3.26 11.12
N SER A 255 1.24 4.31 11.69
CA SER A 255 1.12 4.62 13.13
C SER A 255 0.23 5.84 13.36
N LYS A 256 0.18 6.76 12.39
CA LYS A 256 -0.64 7.97 12.45
C LYS A 256 -1.05 8.41 11.05
N GLY A 257 -2.05 9.28 10.97
CA GLY A 257 -2.46 9.95 9.74
C GLY A 257 -3.74 9.38 9.15
N MET A 258 -4.12 9.90 7.99
CA MET A 258 -5.34 9.50 7.29
C MET A 258 -5.07 9.19 5.83
N TYR A 259 -5.92 8.35 5.24
CA TYR A 259 -5.96 8.07 3.82
C TYR A 259 -7.38 8.25 3.33
N ILE A 260 -7.55 9.12 2.34
CA ILE A 260 -8.82 9.39 1.68
C ILE A 260 -8.62 9.07 0.21
N PHE A 261 -9.50 8.24 -0.34
CA PHE A 261 -9.47 7.84 -1.74
C PHE A 261 -10.83 8.06 -2.37
N TRP A 262 -10.85 8.82 -3.45
CA TRP A 262 -12.00 8.94 -4.33
C TRP A 262 -11.64 8.35 -5.69
N TYR A 263 -12.56 7.61 -6.28
CA TYR A 263 -12.44 7.07 -7.63
C TYR A 263 -13.78 7.15 -8.34
N GLY A 264 -13.73 7.56 -9.60
CA GLY A 264 -14.87 7.59 -10.50
C GLY A 264 -14.46 7.03 -11.85
N LYS A 265 -15.30 6.15 -12.40
CA LYS A 265 -15.14 5.61 -13.75
C LYS A 265 -16.47 5.62 -14.47
N TYR A 266 -16.47 6.15 -15.67
CA TYR A 266 -17.66 6.29 -16.50
C TYR A 266 -17.52 5.37 -17.70
N TYR A 267 -18.37 4.36 -17.82
CA TYR A 267 -18.39 3.41 -18.93
C TYR A 267 -19.32 3.94 -20.01
N TRP A 268 -18.76 4.38 -21.14
CA TRP A 268 -19.54 4.75 -22.30
C TRP A 268 -19.63 3.58 -23.29
N HIS A 269 -20.85 3.08 -23.50
CA HIS A 269 -21.13 2.02 -24.46
C HIS A 269 -21.15 2.59 -25.89
N LEU A 270 -20.27 2.11 -26.76
CA LEU A 270 -20.06 2.68 -28.09
C LEU A 270 -20.90 2.02 -29.18
N ASN A 271 -21.33 0.78 -29.01
CA ASN A 271 -21.96 -0.04 -30.04
C ASN A 271 -23.41 -0.45 -29.71
N GLN A 272 -24.11 0.32 -28.88
CA GLN A 272 -25.52 0.08 -28.54
C GLN A 272 -26.46 1.02 -29.32
N PRO A 273 -27.66 0.56 -29.72
CA PRO A 273 -28.61 1.37 -30.50
C PRO A 273 -29.05 2.65 -29.79
N LYS A 274 -29.01 2.66 -28.45
CA LYS A 274 -29.20 3.84 -27.61
C LYS A 274 -27.89 4.10 -26.86
N PRO A 275 -27.45 5.36 -26.72
CA PRO A 275 -26.30 5.69 -25.92
C PRO A 275 -26.60 5.33 -24.47
N GLU A 276 -25.91 4.30 -23.98
CA GLU A 276 -26.02 3.80 -22.62
C GLU A 276 -24.71 4.03 -21.89
N SER A 277 -24.84 4.26 -20.59
CA SER A 277 -23.69 4.55 -19.74
C SER A 277 -23.86 4.05 -18.33
N THR A 278 -22.77 3.60 -17.74
CA THR A 278 -22.69 3.18 -16.35
C THR A 278 -21.63 4.02 -15.66
N THR A 279 -21.89 4.47 -14.43
CA THR A 279 -20.90 5.17 -13.59
C THR A 279 -20.60 4.33 -12.37
N ASN A 280 -19.33 4.01 -12.17
CA ASN A 280 -18.82 3.45 -10.93
C ASN A 280 -18.19 4.56 -10.11
N TRP A 281 -18.50 4.57 -8.82
CA TRP A 281 -17.96 5.49 -7.84
C TRP A 281 -17.53 4.72 -6.60
N ILE A 282 -16.34 5.04 -6.09
CA ILE A 282 -15.78 4.49 -4.86
C ILE A 282 -15.25 5.65 -4.02
N GLN A 283 -15.54 5.61 -2.72
CA GLN A 283 -15.00 6.52 -1.73
C GLN A 283 -14.54 5.72 -0.51
N SER A 284 -13.27 5.86 -0.15
CA SER A 284 -12.69 5.23 1.03
C SER A 284 -12.09 6.27 1.97
N TYR A 285 -12.23 6.02 3.28
CA TYR A 285 -11.64 6.79 4.35
C TYR A 285 -10.97 5.84 5.34
N SER A 286 -9.72 6.10 5.67
CA SER A 286 -8.96 5.38 6.68
C SER A 286 -8.29 6.37 7.61
N ALA A 287 -8.29 6.10 8.92
CA ALA A 287 -7.58 6.93 9.88
C ALA A 287 -6.87 6.05 10.91
N TYR A 288 -5.65 6.46 11.29
CA TYR A 288 -4.75 5.71 12.15
C TYR A 288 -4.23 6.58 13.28
N TYR A 289 -4.13 6.00 14.47
CA TYR A 289 -3.58 6.66 15.65
C TYR A 289 -2.96 5.66 16.62
N SER A 290 -1.70 5.90 17.02
CA SER A 290 -1.00 5.13 18.05
C SER A 290 -0.95 5.89 19.39
N PRO A 291 -1.85 5.62 20.35
CA PRO A 291 -1.88 6.31 21.64
C PRO A 291 -0.70 5.97 22.55
N LEU A 292 -0.17 4.75 22.47
CA LEU A 292 0.91 4.27 23.33
C LEU A 292 2.27 4.47 22.66
N LYS A 293 3.14 5.27 23.29
CA LYS A 293 4.52 5.50 22.85
C LYS A 293 5.45 4.46 23.51
N GLY A 294 6.12 3.62 22.72
CA GLY A 294 7.04 2.60 23.23
C GLY A 294 7.72 1.80 22.11
N LYS A 295 8.54 0.79 22.49
CA LYS A 295 9.24 -0.09 21.52
C LYS A 295 8.29 -0.94 20.66
N ARG A 296 7.09 -1.23 21.16
CA ARG A 296 6.01 -1.87 20.42
C ARG A 296 4.92 -0.83 20.23
N LYS A 297 4.62 -0.49 18.97
CA LYS A 297 3.51 0.40 18.66
C LYS A 297 2.20 -0.37 18.72
N THR A 298 1.19 0.23 19.33
CA THR A 298 -0.21 -0.22 19.25
C THR A 298 -0.97 0.84 18.45
N THR A 299 -1.41 0.49 17.24
CA THR A 299 -2.16 1.40 16.37
C THR A 299 -3.64 1.03 16.38
N LEU A 300 -4.49 2.03 16.59
CA LEU A 300 -5.92 1.95 16.33
C LEU A 300 -6.18 2.45 14.91
N GLY A 301 -6.96 1.71 14.14
CA GLY A 301 -7.33 2.06 12.76
C GLY A 301 -8.83 1.94 12.55
N ILE A 302 -9.43 2.90 11.85
CA ILE A 302 -10.81 2.85 11.37
C ILE A 302 -10.81 2.96 9.84
N ASN A 303 -11.68 2.20 9.18
CA ASN A 303 -11.85 2.20 7.74
C ASN A 303 -13.34 2.25 7.38
N LEU A 304 -13.68 3.09 6.41
CA LEU A 304 -15.01 3.18 5.80
C LEU A 304 -14.84 3.14 4.29
N ASN A 305 -15.58 2.26 3.62
CA ASN A 305 -15.60 2.17 2.17
C ASN A 305 -17.06 2.26 1.68
N ILE A 306 -17.30 3.15 0.73
CA ILE A 306 -18.59 3.38 0.11
C ILE A 306 -18.40 3.17 -1.39
N SER A 307 -19.27 2.41 -2.02
CA SER A 307 -19.27 2.24 -3.47
C SER A 307 -20.67 2.35 -4.03
N SER A 308 -20.79 2.84 -5.27
CA SER A 308 -22.05 2.95 -5.98
C SER A 308 -21.83 2.76 -7.47
N THR A 309 -22.69 1.96 -8.09
CA THR A 309 -22.80 1.82 -9.54
C THR A 309 -24.14 2.37 -9.96
N ARG A 310 -24.20 3.30 -10.92
CA ARG A 310 -25.45 3.92 -11.39
C ARG A 310 -25.49 3.95 -12.92
N GLY A 311 -26.69 4.00 -13.50
CA GLY A 311 -26.88 4.06 -14.95
C GLY A 311 -27.34 2.74 -15.54
N PHE A 312 -27.11 2.57 -16.83
CA PHE A 312 -27.51 1.37 -17.56
C PHE A 312 -26.80 0.14 -17.01
N ARG A 313 -27.53 -0.97 -16.94
CA ARG A 313 -27.03 -2.29 -16.57
C ARG A 313 -27.72 -3.28 -17.48
N ASN A 314 -26.94 -3.92 -18.36
CA ASN A 314 -27.46 -5.05 -19.13
C ASN A 314 -27.54 -6.29 -18.24
N GLU A 315 -28.09 -7.36 -18.79
CA GLU A 315 -28.20 -8.68 -18.15
C GLU A 315 -26.87 -9.31 -17.73
N PHE A 316 -25.74 -8.84 -18.29
CA PHE A 316 -24.40 -9.29 -17.94
C PHE A 316 -23.75 -8.50 -16.78
N TRP A 317 -24.39 -7.43 -16.31
CA TRP A 317 -23.94 -6.68 -15.13
C TRP A 317 -24.43 -7.33 -13.83
N LEU A 318 -23.64 -8.29 -13.33
CA LEU A 318 -23.88 -8.94 -12.05
C LEU A 318 -23.20 -8.16 -10.91
N GLY A 319 -23.96 -7.74 -9.91
CA GLY A 319 -23.44 -7.16 -8.67
C GLY A 319 -23.40 -8.21 -7.57
N SER A 320 -22.27 -8.33 -6.88
CA SER A 320 -22.15 -9.14 -5.66
C SER A 320 -21.86 -8.25 -4.44
N LEU A 321 -22.40 -8.64 -3.28
CA LEU A 321 -22.10 -8.04 -1.99
C LEU A 321 -21.44 -9.11 -1.11
N GLY A 322 -20.19 -8.89 -0.70
CA GLY A 322 -19.42 -9.79 0.15
C GLY A 322 -18.01 -10.07 -0.38
N GLY A 323 -17.10 -10.51 0.50
CA GLY A 323 -15.74 -10.90 0.15
C GLY A 323 -14.66 -10.27 1.04
N VAL A 324 -13.42 -10.75 0.86
CA VAL A 324 -12.24 -10.39 1.67
C VAL A 324 -11.99 -8.87 1.76
N ASN A 325 -12.42 -8.11 0.76
CA ASN A 325 -12.17 -6.67 0.62
C ASN A 325 -13.35 -5.77 1.01
N THR A 326 -14.50 -6.32 1.43
CA THR A 326 -15.70 -5.54 1.77
C THR A 326 -16.18 -5.79 3.19
N VAL A 327 -16.67 -7.00 3.48
CA VAL A 327 -17.17 -7.41 4.80
C VAL A 327 -16.60 -8.80 5.11
N ARG A 328 -15.87 -8.91 6.22
CA ARG A 328 -15.40 -10.17 6.79
C ARG A 328 -16.09 -10.45 8.11
#